data_AF-Q5KRH3-F1
#
_entry.id   AF-Q5KRH3-F1
#
_cell.length_a   1.000
_cell.length_b   1.000
_cell.length_c   1.000
_cell.angle_alpha   90.00
_cell.angle_beta   90.00
_cell.angle_gamma   90.00
#
_symmetry.space_group_name_H-M   'P 1'
#
loop_
_entity.id
_entity.type
_entity.pdbx_description
1 polymer ?
#
loop_
_entity_poly.entity_id
_entity_poly.type
_entity_poly.pdbx_seq_one_letter_code
_entity_poly.pdbx_strand_id
1 'polypeptide(L)'
;MAHEFGEVILGDQPLTPVEVERQIREVSERLEQGVEVVHARNRRLKDSERLLKKEKAMVYLEHRSAGMSIKDADARTVVDTDPARAERDQAEIEYWYARDLLVQLQNKLSALQTQAAGLRAAYPMAGRGL
;
A
#
# COMPACT_ATOMS: atom_id res chain seq x y z
N MET A 1 22.87 -3.21 -2.76
CA MET A 1 21.59 -2.52 -3.00
C MET A 1 20.98 -2.27 -1.63
N ALA A 2 21.46 -1.22 -0.94
CA ALA A 2 20.99 -0.89 0.39
C ALA A 2 19.62 -0.23 0.26
N HIS A 3 18.61 -0.82 0.91
CA HIS A 3 17.35 -0.13 1.13
C HIS A 3 17.64 1.07 2.02
N GLU A 4 17.61 2.26 1.44
CA GLU A 4 17.46 3.53 2.14
C GLU A 4 16.09 3.50 2.83
N PHE A 5 16.06 2.91 4.03
CA PHE A 5 15.05 3.26 5.01
C PHE A 5 15.20 4.76 5.22
N GLY A 6 14.16 5.50 4.81
CA GLY A 6 14.15 6.95 4.76
C GLY A 6 14.86 7.53 5.97
N GLU A 7 15.87 8.34 5.67
CA GLU A 7 16.55 9.20 6.61
C GLU A 7 15.49 9.76 7.56
N VAL A 8 15.52 9.32 8.81
CA VAL A 8 14.86 10.03 9.89
C VAL A 8 15.68 11.31 10.02
N ILE A 9 15.33 12.33 9.22
CA ILE A 9 15.78 13.69 9.42
C ILE A 9 15.09 14.17 10.70
N LEU A 10 15.56 13.67 11.84
CA LEU A 10 15.58 14.46 13.06
C LEU A 10 16.64 15.51 12.77
N GLY A 11 16.24 16.60 12.11
CA GLY A 11 17.07 17.78 12.08
C GLY A 11 17.46 18.07 13.54
N ASP A 12 18.71 18.45 13.76
CA ASP A 12 19.30 18.69 15.09
C ASP A 12 18.62 19.84 15.87
N GLN A 13 17.49 20.35 15.34
CA GLN A 13 16.66 21.39 15.92
C GLN A 13 15.20 20.94 16.04
N PRO A 14 14.51 21.27 17.14
CA PRO A 14 13.09 20.99 17.30
C PRO A 14 12.27 21.60 16.15
N LEU A 15 11.27 20.87 15.67
CA LEU A 15 10.35 21.39 14.66
C LEU A 15 9.64 22.65 15.17
N THR A 16 9.64 23.70 14.36
CA THR A 16 8.90 24.93 14.63
C THR A 16 7.40 24.70 14.41
N PRO A 17 6.51 25.50 15.05
CA PRO A 17 5.06 25.38 14.84
C PRO A 17 4.64 25.46 13.37
N VAL A 18 5.28 26.33 12.58
CA VAL A 18 4.99 26.50 11.14
C VAL A 18 5.38 25.25 10.35
N GLU A 19 6.51 24.63 10.69
CA GLU A 19 6.95 23.38 10.03
C GLU A 19 6.01 22.22 10.34
N VAL A 20 5.52 22.12 11.58
CA VAL A 20 4.54 21.09 11.96
C VAL A 20 3.24 21.28 11.18
N GLU A 21 2.70 22.50 11.11
CA GLU A 21 1.48 22.79 10.34
C GLU A 21 1.67 22.51 8.84
N ARG A 22 2.83 22.84 8.27
CA ARG A 22 3.17 22.50 6.88
C ARG A 22 3.19 20.98 6.67
N GLN A 23 3.86 20.24 7.54
CA GLN A 23 3.93 18.78 7.44
C GLN A 23 2.56 18.12 7.62
N ILE A 24 1.69 18.65 8.50
CA ILE A 24 0.31 18.19 8.65
C ILE A 24 -0.44 18.33 7.33
N ARG A 25 -0.34 19.50 6.68
CA ARG A 25 -0.98 19.74 5.38
C ARG A 25 -0.48 18.76 4.31
N GLU A 26 0.83 18.62 4.18
CA GLU A 26 1.45 17.71 3.19
C GLU A 26 1.02 16.26 3.42
N VAL A 27 0.96 15.79 4.67
CA VAL A 27 0.52 14.42 4.99
C VAL A 27 -0.97 14.25 4.69
N SER A 28 -1.82 15.24 4.99
CA SER A 28 -3.24 15.20 4.66
C SER A 28 -3.49 15.11 3.16
N GLU A 29 -2.81 15.93 2.35
CA GLU A 29 -2.90 15.88 0.88
C GLU A 29 -2.47 14.50 0.34
N ARG A 30 -1.40 13.93 0.91
CA ARG A 30 -0.94 12.58 0.55
C ARG A 30 -1.91 11.48 0.99
N LEU A 31 -2.61 11.65 2.11
CA LEU A 31 -3.64 10.72 2.57
C LEU A 31 -4.81 10.69 1.60
N GLU A 32 -5.28 11.85 1.15
CA GLU A 32 -6.36 11.97 0.16
C GLU A 32 -6.00 11.25 -1.14
N GLN A 33 -4.82 11.54 -1.69
CA GLN A 33 -4.30 10.85 -2.88
C GLN A 33 -4.09 9.34 -2.64
N GLY A 34 -3.65 8.96 -1.44
CA GLY A 34 -3.38 7.58 -1.07
C GLY A 34 -4.63 6.70 -1.12
N VAL A 35 -5.82 7.23 -0.83
CA VAL A 35 -7.09 6.47 -0.93
C VAL A 35 -7.34 6.02 -2.36
N GLU A 36 -7.15 6.89 -3.34
CA GLU A 36 -7.31 6.56 -4.76
C GLU A 36 -6.32 5.49 -5.21
N VAL A 37 -5.06 5.60 -4.77
CA VAL A 37 -4.02 4.61 -5.07
C VAL A 37 -4.41 3.24 -4.51
N VAL A 38 -4.80 3.16 -3.24
CA VAL A 38 -5.22 1.90 -2.62
C VAL A 38 -6.42 1.30 -3.35
N HIS A 39 -7.41 2.12 -3.70
CA HIS A 39 -8.58 1.68 -4.46
C HIS A 39 -8.19 1.09 -5.82
N ALA A 40 -7.34 1.77 -6.58
CA ALA A 40 -6.86 1.31 -7.87
C ALA A 40 -6.08 -0.01 -7.78
N ARG A 41 -5.19 -0.16 -6.78
CA ARG A 41 -4.45 -1.41 -6.56
C ARG A 41 -5.36 -2.55 -6.13
N ASN A 42 -6.34 -2.30 -5.26
CA ASN A 42 -7.32 -3.30 -4.87
C ASN A 42 -8.14 -3.79 -6.08
N ARG A 43 -8.57 -2.86 -6.94
CA ARG A 43 -9.27 -3.22 -8.18
C ARG A 43 -8.40 -4.11 -9.06
N ARG A 44 -7.14 -3.74 -9.29
CA ARG A 44 -6.18 -4.55 -10.05
C ARG A 44 -6.00 -5.95 -9.46
N LEU A 45 -5.87 -6.06 -8.13
CA LEU A 45 -5.82 -7.34 -7.44
C LEU A 45 -7.09 -8.17 -7.72
N LYS A 46 -8.28 -7.60 -7.55
CA LYS A 46 -9.54 -8.29 -7.84
C LYS A 46 -9.69 -8.71 -9.31
N ASP A 47 -9.19 -7.91 -10.23
CA ASP A 47 -9.18 -8.24 -11.66
C ASP A 47 -8.25 -9.43 -11.93
N SER A 48 -7.03 -9.43 -11.37
CA SER A 48 -6.06 -10.53 -11.50
C SER A 48 -6.54 -11.84 -10.84
N GLU A 49 -7.23 -11.76 -9.69
CA GLU A 49 -7.84 -12.93 -9.05
C GLU A 49 -8.92 -13.58 -9.93
N ARG A 50 -9.73 -12.76 -10.61
CA ARG A 50 -10.74 -13.25 -11.55
C ARG A 50 -10.10 -13.86 -12.80
N LEU A 51 -9.04 -13.25 -13.32
CA LEU A 51 -8.29 -13.76 -14.46
C LEU A 51 -7.68 -15.12 -14.15
N LEU A 52 -6.94 -15.24 -13.05
CA LEU A 52 -6.32 -16.49 -12.61
C LEU A 52 -7.35 -17.61 -12.43
N LYS A 53 -8.50 -17.30 -11.82
CA LYS A 53 -9.58 -18.29 -11.63
C LYS A 53 -10.13 -18.79 -12.97
N LYS A 54 -10.35 -17.87 -13.92
CA LYS A 54 -10.84 -18.21 -15.26
C LYS A 54 -9.81 -19.06 -16.01
N GLU A 55 -8.56 -18.63 -16.02
CA GLU A 55 -7.48 -19.32 -16.73
C GLU A 55 -7.24 -20.72 -16.19
N LYS A 56 -7.15 -20.87 -14.86
CA LYS A 56 -7.05 -22.19 -14.21
C LYS A 56 -8.20 -23.12 -14.62
N ALA A 57 -9.43 -22.62 -14.65
CA ALA A 57 -10.57 -23.44 -15.05
C ALA A 57 -10.46 -23.87 -16.53
N MET A 58 -10.10 -22.96 -17.43
CA MET A 58 -9.94 -23.26 -18.86
C MET A 58 -8.83 -24.28 -19.09
N VAL A 59 -7.63 -24.01 -18.57
CA VAL A 59 -6.45 -24.88 -18.71
C VAL A 59 -6.70 -26.27 -18.11
N TYR A 60 -7.37 -26.34 -16.95
CA TYR A 60 -7.75 -27.61 -16.35
C TYR A 60 -8.69 -28.42 -17.25
N LEU A 61 -9.72 -27.77 -17.81
CA LEU A 61 -10.66 -28.44 -18.72
C LEU A 61 -9.96 -28.92 -19.99
N GLU A 62 -9.03 -28.13 -20.52
CA GLU A 62 -8.20 -28.53 -21.66
C GLU A 62 -7.37 -29.78 -21.33
N HIS A 63 -6.66 -29.81 -20.19
CA HIS A 63 -5.90 -30.98 -19.76
C HIS A 63 -6.77 -32.22 -19.54
N ARG A 64 -7.96 -32.04 -18.93
CA ARG A 64 -8.93 -33.13 -18.75
C ARG A 64 -9.45 -33.66 -20.08
N SER A 65 -9.72 -32.77 -21.04
CA SER A 65 -10.15 -33.15 -22.39
C SER A 65 -9.06 -33.88 -23.18
N ALA A 66 -7.79 -33.60 -22.89
CA ALA A 66 -6.63 -34.30 -23.44
C ALA A 66 -6.38 -35.70 -22.81
N GLY A 67 -7.26 -36.16 -21.90
CA GLY A 67 -7.19 -37.49 -21.31
C GLY A 67 -6.18 -37.64 -20.16
N MET A 68 -5.63 -36.53 -19.64
CA MET A 68 -4.75 -36.58 -18.47
C MET A 68 -5.50 -37.12 -17.25
N SER A 69 -4.79 -37.83 -16.35
CA SER A 69 -5.34 -38.20 -15.05
C SER A 69 -5.70 -36.94 -14.25
N ILE A 70 -6.62 -37.04 -13.29
CA ILE A 70 -7.03 -35.88 -12.47
C ILE A 70 -5.82 -35.24 -11.79
N LYS A 71 -4.95 -36.06 -11.20
CA LYS A 71 -3.77 -35.62 -10.46
C LYS A 71 -2.75 -34.94 -11.38
N ASP A 72 -2.53 -35.48 -12.57
CA ASP A 72 -1.59 -34.89 -13.53
C ASP A 72 -2.14 -33.59 -14.12
N ALA A 73 -3.45 -33.54 -14.40
CA ALA A 73 -4.13 -32.33 -14.87
C ALA A 73 -4.07 -31.20 -13.81
N ASP A 74 -4.28 -31.50 -12.53
CA ASP A 74 -4.15 -30.53 -11.44
C ASP A 74 -2.72 -29.97 -11.37
N ALA A 75 -1.72 -30.86 -11.32
CA ALA A 75 -0.32 -30.47 -11.26
C ALA A 75 0.08 -29.62 -12.48
N ARG A 76 -0.36 -30.02 -13.66
CA ARG A 76 -0.03 -29.32 -14.91
C ARG A 76 -0.72 -27.96 -15.02
N THR A 77 -1.98 -27.87 -14.59
CA THR A 77 -2.71 -26.58 -14.55
C THR A 77 -1.99 -25.56 -13.68
N VAL A 78 -1.44 -26.00 -12.54
CA VAL A 78 -0.67 -25.09 -11.66
C VAL A 78 0.56 -24.53 -12.37
N VAL A 79 1.29 -25.38 -13.11
CA VAL A 79 2.49 -24.97 -13.86
C VAL A 79 2.11 -24.07 -15.03
N ASP A 80 1.10 -24.46 -15.79
CA ASP A 80 0.73 -23.76 -17.03
C ASP A 80 0.00 -22.43 -16.75
N THR A 81 -0.51 -22.22 -15.53
CA THR A 81 -1.10 -20.93 -15.08
C THR A 81 -0.18 -20.09 -14.19
N ASP A 82 1.11 -20.42 -14.13
CA ASP A 82 2.10 -19.67 -13.36
C ASP A 82 2.19 -18.17 -13.75
N PRO A 83 2.13 -17.78 -15.04
CA PRO A 83 2.17 -16.36 -15.41
C PRO A 83 1.02 -15.55 -14.80
N ALA A 84 -0.22 -16.03 -14.91
CA ALA A 84 -1.37 -15.37 -14.30
C ALA A 84 -1.31 -15.36 -12.77
N ARG A 85 -0.69 -16.38 -12.17
CA ARG A 85 -0.43 -16.42 -10.72
C ARG A 85 0.58 -15.34 -10.32
N ALA A 86 1.68 -15.22 -11.04
CA ALA A 86 2.71 -14.21 -10.80
C ALA A 86 2.14 -12.78 -10.90
N GLU A 87 1.28 -12.52 -11.89
CA GLU A 87 0.58 -11.23 -12.02
C GLU A 87 -0.32 -10.93 -10.81
N ARG A 88 -1.07 -11.93 -10.34
CA ARG A 88 -1.93 -11.81 -9.16
C ARG A 88 -1.12 -11.56 -7.90
N ASP A 89 -0.02 -12.29 -7.71
CA ASP A 89 0.84 -12.16 -6.53
C ASP A 89 1.55 -10.79 -6.53
N GLN A 90 1.96 -10.28 -7.70
CA GLN A 90 2.47 -8.92 -7.82
C GLN A 90 1.41 -7.86 -7.48
N ALA A 91 0.17 -8.03 -7.98
CA ALA A 91 -0.93 -7.12 -7.66
C ALA A 91 -1.29 -7.16 -6.16
N GLU A 92 -1.14 -8.32 -5.53
CA GLU A 92 -1.34 -8.49 -4.10
C GLU A 92 -0.29 -7.70 -3.30
N ILE A 93 0.99 -7.86 -3.63
CA ILE A 93 2.09 -7.12 -2.99
C ILE A 93 1.87 -5.61 -3.13
N GLU A 94 1.53 -5.13 -4.34
CA GLU A 94 1.28 -3.71 -4.58
C GLU A 94 0.11 -3.17 -3.75
N TYR A 95 -0.96 -3.94 -3.60
CA TYR A 95 -2.11 -3.55 -2.79
C TYR A 95 -1.76 -3.48 -1.30
N TRP A 96 -1.12 -4.51 -0.75
CA TRP A 96 -0.72 -4.52 0.67
C TRP A 96 0.25 -3.40 0.97
N TYR A 97 1.24 -3.18 0.11
CA TYR A 97 2.18 -2.06 0.26
C TYR A 97 1.46 -0.70 0.28
N ALA A 98 0.57 -0.45 -0.68
CA ALA A 98 -0.16 0.82 -0.74
C ALA A 98 -1.04 1.04 0.50
N ARG A 99 -1.71 -0.03 0.97
CA ARG A 99 -2.56 0.03 2.14
C ARG A 99 -1.75 0.28 3.42
N ASP A 100 -0.63 -0.40 3.58
CA ASP A 100 0.22 -0.26 4.76
C ASP A 100 0.89 1.13 4.77
N LEU A 101 1.27 1.66 3.60
CA LEU A 101 1.75 3.04 3.47
C LEU A 101 0.67 4.06 3.89
N LEU A 102 -0.59 3.85 3.51
CA LEU A 102 -1.69 4.71 3.91
C LEU A 102 -1.85 4.71 5.44
N VAL A 103 -1.76 3.54 6.08
CA VAL A 103 -1.77 3.42 7.55
C VAL A 103 -0.59 4.17 8.19
N GLN A 104 0.62 4.05 7.61
CA GLN A 104 1.77 4.79 8.13
C GLN A 104 1.60 6.31 8.00
N LEU A 105 0.96 6.79 6.93
CA LEU A 105 0.62 8.21 6.80
C LEU A 105 -0.39 8.67 7.85
N GLN A 106 -1.39 7.84 8.18
CA GLN A 106 -2.35 8.13 9.25
C GLN A 106 -1.65 8.22 10.62
N ASN A 107 -0.75 7.28 10.90
CA ASN A 107 0.07 7.29 12.12
C ASN A 107 0.95 8.55 12.19
N LYS A 108 1.58 8.92 11.07
CA LYS A 108 2.40 10.14 10.98
C LYS A 108 1.56 11.39 11.24
N LEU A 109 0.36 11.48 10.67
CA LEU A 109 -0.54 12.61 10.91
C LEU A 109 -0.90 12.72 12.41
N SER A 110 -1.23 11.60 13.05
CA SER A 110 -1.55 11.57 14.49
C SER A 110 -0.36 12.01 15.35
N ALA A 111 0.86 11.55 15.01
CA ALA A 111 2.08 11.97 15.69
C ALA A 111 2.34 13.48 15.54
N LEU A 112 2.16 14.04 14.34
CA LEU A 112 2.30 15.47 14.08
C LEU A 112 1.25 16.31 14.83
N GLN A 113 0.00 15.84 14.88
CA GLN A 113 -1.06 16.50 15.66
C GLN A 113 -0.75 16.51 17.17
N THR A 114 -0.15 15.43 17.68
CA THR A 114 0.30 15.32 19.07
C THR A 114 1.44 16.31 19.36
N GLN A 115 2.42 16.42 18.45
CA GLN A 115 3.48 17.41 18.55
C GLN A 115 2.95 18.85 18.49
N ALA A 116 2.00 19.13 17.60
CA ALA A 116 1.34 20.44 17.52
C ALA A 116 0.64 20.82 18.84
N ALA A 117 -0.05 19.87 19.47
CA ALA A 117 -0.68 20.08 20.77
C ALA A 117 0.36 20.38 21.86
N GLY A 118 1.47 19.64 21.89
CA GLY A 118 2.59 19.88 22.80
C GLY A 118 3.22 21.26 22.63
N LEU A 119 3.44 21.69 21.38
CA LEU A 119 3.98 23.03 21.08
C LEU A 119 3.02 24.15 21.51
N ARG A 120 1.72 23.99 21.32
CA ARG A 120 0.71 24.97 21.77
C ARG A 120 0.66 25.06 23.30
N ALA A 121 0.84 23.94 24.01
CA ALA A 121 0.92 23.93 25.47
C ALA A 121 2.20 24.59 26.00
N ALA A 122 3.33 24.36 25.32
CA ALA A 122 4.62 24.95 25.69
C ALA A 122 4.72 26.45 25.36
N TYR A 123 4.06 26.89 24.28
CA TYR A 123 4.08 28.28 23.79
C TYR A 123 2.65 28.81 23.57
N PRO A 124 1.89 29.11 24.64
CA PRO A 124 0.48 29.52 24.52
C PRO A 124 0.26 30.86 23.78
N MET A 125 1.34 31.63 23.55
CA MET A 125 1.32 32.88 22.77
C MET A 125 1.78 32.69 21.30
N ALA A 126 2.34 31.54 20.93
CA ALA A 126 2.74 31.27 19.55
C ALA A 126 1.49 30.88 18.72
N GLY A 127 1.03 31.79 17.85
CA GLY A 127 -0.11 31.56 16.96
C GLY A 127 -1.34 32.42 17.28
N ARG A 128 -1.36 33.18 18.38
CA ARG A 128 -2.21 34.38 18.45
C ARG A 128 -1.45 35.50 17.77
N GLY A 129 -1.83 35.82 16.53
CA GLY A 129 -1.38 37.07 15.90
C GLY A 129 -1.65 38.22 16.87
N LEU A 130 -0.66 39.11 17.02
CA LEU A 130 -0.87 40.43 17.60
C LEU A 130 -1.86 41.22 16.73
#